data_AF-A0A849INV3-F1
#
_entry.id   AF-A0A849INV3-F1
#
_cell.length_a   1.000
_cell.length_b   1.000
_cell.length_c   1.000
_cell.angle_alpha   90.00
_cell.angle_beta   90.00
_cell.angle_gamma   90.00
#
_symmetry.space_group_name_H-M   'P 1'
#
loop_
_entity.id
_entity.type
_entity.pdbx_description
1 polymer ?
#
loop_
_entity_poly.entity_id
_entity_poly.type
_entity_poly.pdbx_seq_one_letter_code
_entity_poly.pdbx_strand_id
1 'polypeptide(L)'
;MGTLPLTAAISAEVAWHVARCLEVEVASDVAGVREADHAETNPQAKELVCVPLACSLVGQQHPVLIEAGTLAARLYQVVETVEPFFCSFGVNLSYQGALEQAGMSFTGFDKNREPHILELPKHRFFLAALYVPQAAHTQTRPPPLLVGFVAACQRRS
;
A
#
# COMPACT_ATOMS: atom_id res chain seq x y z
N MET A 1 12.86 -14.15 19.06
CA MET A 1 12.51 -14.75 17.75
C MET A 1 11.19 -15.47 17.89
N GLY A 2 10.08 -14.76 17.73
CA GLY A 2 8.74 -15.36 17.74
C GLY A 2 8.42 -15.79 16.31
N THR A 3 8.05 -17.05 16.11
CA THR A 3 7.54 -17.55 14.84
C THR A 3 6.18 -16.91 14.58
N LEU A 4 6.06 -16.18 13.46
CA LEU A 4 4.76 -15.69 13.00
C LEU A 4 3.85 -16.91 12.73
N PRO A 5 2.58 -16.88 13.16
CA PRO A 5 1.64 -17.97 12.85
C PRO A 5 1.54 -18.16 11.33
N LEU A 6 1.32 -19.39 10.87
CA LEU A 6 1.36 -19.77 9.44
C LEU A 6 0.48 -18.87 8.56
N THR A 7 -0.66 -18.40 9.09
CA THR A 7 -1.57 -17.45 8.44
C THR A 7 -0.97 -16.06 8.27
N ALA A 8 -0.20 -15.57 9.24
CA ALA A 8 0.54 -14.32 9.16
C ALA A 8 1.75 -14.43 8.22
N ALA A 9 2.40 -15.60 8.14
CA ALA A 9 3.48 -15.86 7.18
C ALA A 9 2.97 -15.82 5.72
N ILE A 10 1.86 -16.50 5.42
CA ILE A 10 1.22 -16.45 4.10
C ILE A 10 0.70 -15.03 3.80
N SER A 11 0.15 -14.33 4.79
CA SER A 11 -0.31 -12.95 4.62
C SER A 11 0.84 -11.98 4.36
N ALA A 12 2.01 -12.20 4.97
CA ALA A 12 3.23 -11.45 4.73
C ALA A 12 3.77 -11.70 3.31
N GLU A 13 3.85 -12.94 2.83
CA GLU A 13 4.32 -13.29 1.49
C GLU A 13 3.41 -12.76 0.35
N VAL A 14 2.10 -12.74 0.56
CA VAL A 14 1.13 -12.20 -0.40
C VAL A 14 1.19 -10.66 -0.43
N ALA A 15 1.27 -10.02 0.73
CA ALA A 15 1.48 -8.57 0.80
C ALA A 15 2.79 -8.14 0.13
N TRP A 16 3.83 -8.95 0.32
CA TRP A 16 5.14 -8.81 -0.29
C TRP A 16 5.08 -8.71 -1.82
N HIS A 17 4.37 -9.63 -2.48
CA HIS A 17 4.27 -9.62 -3.94
C HIS A 17 3.38 -8.49 -4.47
N VAL A 18 2.31 -8.15 -3.74
CA VAL A 18 1.32 -7.16 -4.21
C VAL A 18 1.85 -5.72 -4.09
N ALA A 19 2.48 -5.34 -2.98
CA ALA A 19 3.04 -4.00 -2.82
C ALA A 19 4.23 -3.76 -3.77
N ARG A 20 5.11 -4.77 -3.90
CA ARG A 20 6.29 -4.73 -4.78
C ARG A 20 5.94 -4.49 -6.24
N CYS A 21 5.01 -5.26 -6.81
CA CYS A 21 4.66 -5.10 -8.22
C CYS A 21 3.93 -3.79 -8.47
N LEU A 22 3.09 -3.34 -7.54
CA LEU A 22 2.23 -2.20 -7.79
C LEU A 22 3.00 -0.89 -7.94
N GLU A 23 3.97 -0.62 -7.07
CA GLU A 23 4.73 0.64 -7.11
C GLU A 23 5.59 0.72 -8.38
N VAL A 24 6.22 -0.40 -8.75
CA VAL A 24 7.03 -0.51 -9.97
C VAL A 24 6.16 -0.40 -11.22
N GLU A 25 5.07 -1.16 -11.31
CA GLU A 25 4.17 -1.18 -12.48
C GLU A 25 3.44 0.14 -12.66
N VAL A 26 2.97 0.78 -11.59
CA VAL A 26 2.41 2.13 -11.68
C VAL A 26 3.47 3.11 -12.16
N ALA A 27 4.69 3.05 -11.61
CA ALA A 27 5.74 3.97 -12.00
C ALA A 27 6.13 3.78 -13.48
N SER A 28 6.24 2.54 -13.96
CA SER A 28 6.58 2.24 -15.34
C SER A 28 5.45 2.58 -16.32
N ASP A 29 4.24 2.09 -16.06
CA ASP A 29 3.13 2.13 -17.02
C ASP A 29 2.33 3.43 -16.93
N VAL A 30 2.15 3.97 -15.72
CA VAL A 30 1.31 5.16 -15.50
C VAL A 30 2.17 6.43 -15.47
N ALA A 31 3.31 6.40 -14.77
CA ALA A 31 4.19 7.57 -14.64
C ALA A 31 5.32 7.65 -15.67
N GLY A 32 5.48 6.63 -16.53
CA GLY A 32 6.47 6.63 -17.61
C GLY A 32 7.93 6.49 -17.13
N VAL A 33 8.15 6.04 -15.90
CA VAL A 33 9.48 5.73 -15.35
C VAL A 33 9.91 4.36 -15.90
N ARG A 34 10.43 4.37 -17.13
CA ARG A 34 10.64 3.14 -17.93
C ARG A 34 11.59 2.11 -17.30
N GLU A 35 12.49 2.54 -16.42
CA GLU A 35 13.45 1.68 -15.72
C GLU A 35 13.14 1.57 -14.22
N ALA A 36 11.91 1.87 -13.81
CA ALA A 36 11.46 1.76 -12.42
C ALA A 36 11.77 0.37 -11.86
N ASP A 37 12.40 0.34 -10.68
CA ASP A 37 12.81 -0.91 -10.04
C ASP A 37 12.69 -0.82 -8.51
N HIS A 38 12.88 -1.96 -7.85
CA HIS A 38 12.71 -2.15 -6.42
C HIS A 38 14.04 -2.53 -5.78
N ALA A 39 14.45 -1.78 -4.75
CA ALA A 39 15.79 -1.90 -4.14
C ALA A 39 16.06 -3.27 -3.52
N GLU A 40 15.02 -3.99 -3.11
CA GLU A 40 15.15 -5.36 -2.60
C GLU A 40 15.69 -6.35 -3.63
N THR A 41 15.24 -6.26 -4.88
CA THR A 41 15.57 -7.24 -5.91
C THR A 41 16.64 -6.80 -6.86
N ASN A 42 16.74 -5.49 -7.08
CA ASN A 42 17.82 -4.90 -7.84
C ASN A 42 18.36 -3.65 -7.12
N PRO A 43 19.17 -3.83 -6.05
CA PRO A 43 19.70 -2.71 -5.27
C PRO A 43 20.59 -1.75 -6.07
N GLN A 44 21.05 -2.17 -7.26
CA GLN A 44 21.94 -1.41 -8.13
C GLN A 44 21.19 -0.77 -9.31
N ALA A 45 19.86 -0.87 -9.37
CA ALA A 45 19.07 -0.19 -10.38
C ALA A 45 19.25 1.33 -10.28
N LYS A 46 19.13 2.02 -11.41
CA LYS A 46 19.27 3.47 -11.47
C LYS A 46 18.02 4.19 -10.96
N GLU A 47 16.85 3.67 -11.32
CA GLU A 47 15.55 4.30 -11.02
C GLU A 47 14.82 3.51 -9.92
N LEU A 48 15.30 3.61 -8.69
CA LEU A 48 14.68 2.95 -7.54
C LEU A 48 13.44 3.71 -7.07
N VAL A 49 12.26 3.22 -7.46
CA VAL A 49 10.96 3.79 -7.06
C VAL A 49 10.47 3.25 -5.73
N CYS A 50 10.99 2.10 -5.32
CA CYS A 50 10.77 1.51 -4.00
C CYS A 50 12.10 1.27 -3.30
N VAL A 51 12.22 1.78 -2.07
CA VAL A 51 13.46 1.82 -1.28
C VAL A 51 13.22 1.34 0.15
N PRO A 52 14.27 0.91 0.88
CA PRO A 52 14.11 0.54 2.28
C PRO A 52 13.54 1.72 3.09
N LEU A 53 12.57 1.44 3.95
CA LEU A 53 12.08 2.39 4.94
C LEU A 53 13.19 2.68 5.96
N ALA A 54 13.24 3.91 6.46
CA ALA A 54 14.22 4.32 7.48
C ALA A 54 14.07 3.50 8.78
N CYS A 55 12.84 3.07 9.09
CA CYS A 55 12.54 2.16 10.19
C CYS A 55 11.71 0.98 9.68
N SER A 56 12.18 -0.25 9.93
CA SER A 56 11.40 -1.44 9.57
C SER A 56 10.14 -1.53 10.42
N LEU A 57 8.98 -1.64 9.77
CA LEU A 57 7.68 -1.81 10.42
C LEU A 57 7.28 -3.29 10.53
N VAL A 58 8.15 -4.22 10.12
CA VAL A 58 7.84 -5.66 10.05
C VAL A 58 7.42 -6.22 11.41
N GLY A 59 6.24 -6.83 11.45
CA GLY A 59 5.67 -7.44 12.64
C GLY A 59 5.09 -6.44 13.64
N GLN A 60 5.00 -5.16 13.27
CA GLN A 60 4.48 -4.09 14.13
C GLN A 60 3.12 -3.61 13.64
N GLN A 61 2.36 -3.01 14.55
CA GLN A 61 1.15 -2.28 14.22
C GLN A 61 1.42 -0.78 14.32
N HIS A 62 1.05 -0.04 13.27
CA HIS A 62 1.30 1.40 13.21
C HIS A 62 0.02 2.16 12.82
N PRO A 63 -0.16 3.38 13.33
CA PRO A 63 -1.27 4.22 12.95
C PRO A 63 -1.11 4.71 11.51
N VAL A 64 -2.20 4.68 10.76
CA VAL A 64 -2.33 5.23 9.41
C VAL A 64 -3.41 6.29 9.44
N LEU A 65 -3.00 7.53 9.21
CA LEU A 65 -3.85 8.71 9.07
C LEU A 65 -4.46 8.70 7.67
N ILE A 66 -5.78 8.76 7.57
CA ILE A 66 -6.51 8.67 6.31
C ILE A 66 -6.98 10.05 5.88
N GLU A 67 -6.62 10.44 4.67
CA GLU A 67 -6.97 11.73 4.09
C GLU A 67 -8.47 11.81 3.76
N ALA A 68 -9.13 12.90 4.13
CA ALA A 68 -10.57 13.06 3.95
C ALA A 68 -10.96 13.15 2.46
N GLY A 69 -12.18 12.71 2.12
CA GLY A 69 -12.71 12.78 0.76
C GLY A 69 -12.19 11.69 -0.20
N THR A 70 -11.39 10.74 0.29
CA THR A 70 -10.74 9.69 -0.50
C THR A 70 -11.57 8.39 -0.53
N LEU A 71 -11.20 7.43 -1.38
CA LEU A 71 -11.80 6.10 -1.35
C LEU A 71 -11.50 5.41 -0.02
N ALA A 72 -10.27 5.52 0.49
CA ALA A 72 -9.89 5.00 1.81
C ALA A 72 -10.79 5.56 2.92
N ALA A 73 -10.97 6.88 3.00
CA ALA A 73 -11.86 7.50 3.99
C ALA A 73 -13.29 6.99 3.89
N ARG A 74 -13.80 6.80 2.67
CA ARG A 74 -15.14 6.23 2.46
C ARG A 74 -15.24 4.79 2.94
N LEU A 75 -14.21 3.98 2.77
CA LEU A 75 -14.24 2.57 3.18
C LEU A 75 -14.06 2.42 4.69
N TYR A 76 -13.08 3.11 5.26
CA TYR A 76 -12.73 3.02 6.68
C TYR A 76 -13.70 3.76 7.60
N GLN A 77 -14.30 4.87 7.15
CA GLN A 77 -15.20 5.73 7.95
C GLN A 77 -14.56 6.25 9.26
N VAL A 78 -13.23 6.32 9.29
CA VAL A 78 -12.43 6.86 10.38
C VAL A 78 -11.29 7.70 9.80
N VAL A 79 -10.74 8.60 10.61
CA VAL A 79 -9.60 9.45 10.23
C VAL A 79 -8.25 8.80 10.52
N GLU A 80 -8.25 7.75 11.34
CA GLU A 80 -7.06 6.98 11.71
C GLU A 80 -7.45 5.50 11.87
N THR A 81 -6.61 4.60 11.36
CA THR A 81 -6.67 3.16 11.61
C THR A 81 -5.32 2.67 12.15
N VAL A 82 -5.30 1.51 12.80
CA VAL A 82 -4.06 0.87 13.25
C VAL A 82 -3.93 -0.47 12.53
N GLU A 83 -2.88 -0.61 11.73
CA GLU A 83 -2.75 -1.72 10.78
C GLU A 83 -1.41 -2.45 10.95
N PRO A 84 -1.35 -3.76 10.67
CA PRO A 84 -0.14 -4.54 10.81
C PRO A 84 0.73 -4.46 9.54
N PHE A 85 2.01 -4.15 9.74
CA PHE A 85 2.98 -4.02 8.67
C PHE A 85 3.92 -5.23 8.64
N PHE A 86 4.24 -5.67 7.42
CA PHE A 86 5.16 -6.80 7.18
C PHE A 86 6.16 -6.48 6.07
N CYS A 87 6.23 -5.23 5.62
CA CYS A 87 7.19 -4.74 4.65
C CYS A 87 8.22 -3.82 5.31
N SER A 88 9.46 -3.86 4.84
CA SER A 88 10.53 -2.93 5.20
C SER A 88 10.87 -1.95 4.08
N PHE A 89 10.03 -1.87 3.05
CA PHE A 89 10.19 -1.03 1.87
C PHE A 89 8.95 -0.17 1.65
N GLY A 90 9.15 0.96 0.97
CA GLY A 90 8.07 1.83 0.53
C GLY A 90 8.50 2.76 -0.58
N VAL A 91 7.58 3.63 -1.00
CA VAL A 91 7.81 4.55 -2.10
C VAL A 91 8.98 5.49 -1.82
N ASN A 92 9.90 5.57 -2.78
CA ASN A 92 10.93 6.59 -2.77
C ASN A 92 10.29 7.97 -3.00
N LEU A 93 10.32 8.80 -1.97
CA LEU A 93 9.68 10.12 -1.96
C LEU A 93 10.19 11.06 -3.06
N SER A 94 11.38 10.82 -3.64
CA SER A 94 11.84 11.59 -4.81
C SER A 94 10.94 11.41 -6.04
N TYR A 95 10.20 10.31 -6.14
CA TYR A 95 9.25 10.02 -7.22
C TYR A 95 7.81 10.39 -6.88
N GLN A 96 7.52 10.78 -5.64
CA GLN A 96 6.15 11.07 -5.20
C GLN A 96 5.46 12.08 -6.13
N GLY A 97 6.13 13.21 -6.42
CA GLY A 97 5.57 14.24 -7.29
C GLY A 97 5.35 13.78 -8.73
N ALA A 98 6.22 12.92 -9.27
CA ALA A 98 6.06 12.36 -10.61
C ALA A 98 4.86 11.39 -10.67
N LEU A 99 4.69 10.55 -9.63
CA LEU A 99 3.56 9.65 -9.52
C LEU A 99 2.23 10.41 -9.34
N GLU A 100 2.23 11.49 -8.56
CA GLU A 100 1.07 12.38 -8.40
C GLU A 100 0.69 13.05 -9.73
N GLN A 101 1.66 13.57 -10.48
CA GLN A 101 1.44 14.13 -11.82
C GLN A 101 0.88 13.11 -12.81
N ALA A 102 1.28 11.85 -12.68
CA ALA A 102 0.76 10.73 -13.45
C ALA A 102 -0.67 10.33 -13.05
N GLY A 103 -1.21 10.88 -11.96
CA GLY A 103 -2.57 10.67 -11.49
C GLY A 103 -2.72 9.71 -10.31
N MET A 104 -1.61 9.30 -9.68
CA MET A 104 -1.64 8.65 -8.38
C MET A 104 -2.01 9.65 -7.28
N SER A 105 -2.66 9.19 -6.22
CA SER A 105 -2.93 9.97 -5.03
C SER A 105 -2.48 9.21 -3.81
N PHE A 106 -1.66 9.84 -2.98
CA PHE A 106 -1.27 9.32 -1.67
C PHE A 106 -2.31 9.76 -0.66
N THR A 107 -3.02 8.80 -0.06
CA THR A 107 -4.24 9.06 0.71
C THR A 107 -4.21 8.51 2.13
N GLY A 108 -3.12 7.86 2.51
CA GLY A 108 -2.91 7.38 3.87
C GLY A 108 -1.45 7.50 4.25
N PHE A 109 -1.18 7.97 5.46
CA PHE A 109 0.16 8.35 5.89
C PHE A 109 0.45 7.92 7.33
N ASP A 110 1.72 7.76 7.68
CA ASP A 110 2.12 7.76 9.10
C ASP A 110 2.15 9.18 9.69
N LYS A 111 2.62 9.29 10.93
CA LYS A 111 2.79 10.57 11.64
C LYS A 111 3.88 11.47 11.05
N ASN A 112 4.82 10.90 10.30
CA ASN A 112 5.90 11.62 9.63
C ASN A 112 5.55 11.98 8.18
N ARG A 113 4.31 11.71 7.74
CA ARG A 113 3.82 11.92 6.37
C ARG A 113 4.44 10.97 5.33
N GLU A 114 4.96 9.81 5.75
CA GLU A 114 5.33 8.74 4.85
C GLU A 114 4.07 8.03 4.32
N PRO A 115 3.98 7.76 3.00
CA PRO A 115 2.78 7.21 2.39
C PRO A 115 2.62 5.70 2.67
N HIS A 116 1.40 5.31 3.00
CA HIS A 116 1.00 3.92 3.27
C HIS A 116 -0.29 3.50 2.55
N ILE A 117 -1.06 4.44 2.00
CA ILE A 117 -2.20 4.15 1.12
C ILE A 117 -2.04 4.96 -0.18
N LEU A 118 -2.21 4.28 -1.30
CA LEU A 118 -2.19 4.85 -2.65
C LEU A 118 -3.49 4.56 -3.39
N GLU A 119 -3.98 5.52 -4.16
CA GLU A 119 -5.21 5.44 -4.94
C GLU A 119 -4.99 5.97 -6.37
N LEU A 120 -5.70 5.41 -7.36
CA LEU A 120 -5.82 6.00 -8.69
C LEU A 120 -7.26 6.52 -8.87
N PRO A 121 -7.55 7.81 -8.61
CA PRO A 121 -8.91 8.33 -8.57
C PRO A 121 -9.68 8.22 -9.89
N LYS A 122 -8.96 8.14 -11.02
CA LYS A 122 -9.57 7.93 -12.35
C LYS A 122 -10.01 6.48 -12.58
N HIS A 123 -9.59 5.55 -11.73
CA HIS A 123 -10.04 4.17 -11.79
C HIS A 123 -11.27 3.97 -10.89
N ARG A 124 -12.18 3.11 -11.32
CA ARG A 124 -13.44 2.88 -10.61
C ARG A 124 -13.23 2.34 -9.19
N PHE A 125 -12.23 1.49 -9.02
CA PHE A 125 -11.72 1.06 -7.74
C PHE A 125 -10.25 0.72 -7.90
N PHE A 126 -9.37 1.53 -7.33
CA PHE A 126 -7.95 1.22 -7.21
C PHE A 126 -7.47 1.82 -5.91
N LEU A 127 -7.05 0.95 -5.01
CA LEU A 127 -6.49 1.31 -3.72
C LEU A 127 -5.49 0.24 -3.34
N ALA A 128 -4.32 0.68 -2.90
CA ALA A 128 -3.29 -0.18 -2.37
C ALA A 128 -2.82 0.32 -1.02
N ALA A 129 -2.46 -0.63 -0.16
CA ALA A 129 -1.96 -0.37 1.17
C ALA A 129 -0.63 -1.10 1.35
N LEU A 130 0.33 -0.47 2.02
CA LEU A 130 1.62 -1.06 2.37
C LEU A 130 1.55 -1.95 3.63
N TYR A 131 0.37 -2.00 4.24
CA TYR A 131 0.03 -2.87 5.37
C TYR A 131 -0.88 -4.02 4.94
N VAL A 132 -1.11 -4.96 5.86
CA VAL A 132 -1.76 -6.24 5.57
C VAL A 132 -3.07 -6.34 6.34
N PRO A 133 -4.15 -5.70 5.85
CA PRO A 133 -5.34 -5.51 6.66
C PRO A 133 -6.03 -6.85 7.01
N GLN A 134 -5.87 -7.90 6.19
CA GLN A 134 -6.37 -9.24 6.53
C GLN A 134 -5.75 -9.84 7.81
N ALA A 135 -4.57 -9.39 8.23
CA ALA A 135 -3.92 -9.89 9.44
C ALA A 135 -4.48 -9.28 10.74
N ALA A 136 -5.20 -8.15 10.67
CA ALA A 136 -5.82 -7.49 11.83
C ALA A 136 -7.35 -7.71 11.92
N HIS A 137 -7.92 -8.44 10.97
CA HIS A 137 -9.36 -8.55 10.79
C HIS A 137 -9.81 -10.02 10.81
N THR A 138 -11.10 -10.25 11.03
CA THR A 138 -11.70 -11.59 11.14
C THR A 138 -12.84 -11.75 10.14
N GLN A 139 -13.36 -12.98 9.98
CA GLN A 139 -14.54 -13.21 9.14
C GLN A 139 -15.77 -12.40 9.59
N THR A 140 -15.93 -12.21 10.90
CA THR A 140 -17.04 -11.41 11.47
C THR A 140 -16.78 -9.91 11.46
N ARG A 141 -15.52 -9.50 11.24
CA ARG A 141 -15.12 -8.09 11.08
C ARG A 141 -14.15 -7.98 9.89
N PRO A 142 -14.65 -8.14 8.65
CA PRO A 142 -13.80 -8.19 7.48
C PRO A 142 -13.07 -6.85 7.24
N PRO A 143 -11.91 -6.85 6.57
CA PRO A 143 -11.21 -5.64 6.21
C PRO A 143 -12.08 -4.70 5.34
N PRO A 144 -12.23 -3.41 5.70
CA PRO A 144 -13.02 -2.47 4.92
C PRO A 144 -12.58 -2.38 3.45
N LEU A 145 -11.26 -2.47 3.19
CA LEU A 145 -10.70 -2.46 1.84
C LEU A 145 -11.19 -3.63 0.99
N LEU A 146 -11.20 -4.84 1.55
CA LEU A 146 -11.63 -6.06 0.85
C LEU A 146 -13.15 -6.06 0.62
N VAL A 147 -13.94 -5.61 1.60
CA VAL A 147 -15.39 -5.44 1.42
C VAL A 147 -15.69 -4.44 0.31
N GLY A 148 -14.97 -3.31 0.31
CA GLY A 148 -15.05 -2.28 -0.72
C GLY A 148 -14.74 -2.80 -2.12
N PHE A 149 -13.65 -3.58 -2.24
CA PHE A 149 -13.23 -4.19 -3.49
C PHE A 149 -14.29 -5.14 -4.06
N VAL A 150 -14.80 -6.07 -3.24
CA VAL A 150 -15.84 -7.02 -3.68
C VAL A 150 -17.12 -6.30 -4.11
N ALA A 151 -17.55 -5.29 -3.35
CA ALA A 151 -18.71 -4.47 -3.71
C ALA A 151 -18.47 -3.68 -5.02
N ALA A 152 -17.23 -3.26 -5.28
CA ALA A 152 -16.86 -2.65 -6.55
C ALA A 152 -16.87 -3.66 -7.70
N CYS A 153 -16.50 -4.92 -7.51
CA CYS A 153 -16.59 -5.94 -8.56
C CYS A 153 -18.04 -6.32 -8.93
N GLN A 154 -18.97 -6.28 -7.97
CA GLN A 154 -20.37 -6.68 -8.18
C GLN A 154 -21.19 -5.69 -9.03
N ARG A 155 -20.84 -4.42 -8.96
CA ARG A 155 -21.46 -3.39 -9.79
C ARG A 155 -21.00 -3.65 -11.25
N ARG A 156 -21.88 -4.06 -12.14
CA ARG A 156 -21.50 -4.25 -13.56
C ARG A 156 -21.30 -2.90 -14.24
N SER A 157 -20.30 -2.80 -15.11
CA SER A 157 -20.12 -1.69 -16.07
C SER A 157 -21.06 -1.85 -17.25
#